data_AF-A0A9D1FKJ0-F1
#
_entry.id   AF-A0A9D1FKJ0-F1
#
_cell.length_a   1.000
_cell.length_b   1.000
_cell.length_c   1.000
_cell.angle_alpha   90.00
_cell.angle_beta   90.00
_cell.angle_gamma   90.00
#
_symmetry.space_group_name_H-M   'P 1'
#
loop_
_entity.id
_entity.type
_entity.pdbx_description
1 polymer ?
#
loop_
_entity_poly.entity_id
_entity_poly.type
_entity_poly.pdbx_seq_one_letter_code
_entity_poly.pdbx_strand_id
1 'polypeptide(L)'
;MTTTKQSWLKRSLAVLLAVMMVMSMGVANAFAVTLTPETPIEKIDVPAEDGVYYADIDLINAANVQQVSMGNAALRGSSSFETNHPEDTDYRAIVVVKDNTATAILEFMPLGFIGMQGFMMELESVDAKYLTNYGGVFDTYGQDGAASFTTTQALTYHMTQKGETVYDMFNDPESESVYNGNVTRPAGYGHENERPVDIENVPYPHLIAVDATPVWVKFENTQAPTSAAEYNRNNAAYVHVFVPVMFSIMPTSGDQYARLHVDWTSLDKIEQPEQNLEYRLYTASQIEQTAYTPESYQAFQKDMEAVTSELNNIWPSTDLEMGENGQPKLKQKEWNAEERAAFVKRIDEAQSKLELIGDKTNLNALIAEAEAKKETAYTPSSWSAFAAVLQDAKAVQSDEDAGQNAVNSAAEALTNAMEALVLRADTSELAALVQQAEQIEKGDYTEASFQALQQAITAAKEAIADADVSSETLAVCKQQLQTALDSLTTDSEEPELDRYTLEDGVYSVYGEMIKTNRQEKSMSNDAINHTIKLTVEDGKYYLTMDFHGLAY
;
A
#
# COMPACT_ATOMS: atom_id res chain seq x y z
N MET A 1 44.52 -50.50 -29.71
CA MET A 1 45.05 -51.38 -28.65
C MET A 1 46.04 -50.57 -27.83
N THR A 2 45.57 -49.90 -26.79
CA THR A 2 46.38 -49.26 -25.73
C THR A 2 45.45 -48.98 -24.55
N THR A 3 45.24 -50.02 -23.74
CA THR A 3 44.58 -49.95 -22.44
C THR A 3 45.55 -49.38 -21.42
N THR A 4 45.28 -48.20 -20.86
CA THR A 4 46.06 -47.64 -19.75
C THR A 4 45.46 -48.13 -18.43
N LYS A 5 46.24 -48.95 -17.71
CA LYS A 5 45.91 -49.50 -16.40
C LYS A 5 45.75 -48.35 -15.38
N GLN A 6 44.53 -48.05 -14.96
CA GLN A 6 44.31 -47.30 -13.72
C GLN A 6 44.70 -48.19 -12.52
N SER A 7 45.52 -47.60 -11.65
CA SER A 7 46.23 -48.22 -10.54
C SER A 7 45.32 -48.97 -9.56
N TRP A 8 45.70 -50.23 -9.29
CA TRP A 8 45.11 -51.15 -8.32
C TRP A 8 44.98 -50.55 -6.90
N LEU A 9 45.83 -49.57 -6.54
CA LEU A 9 45.81 -48.87 -5.25
C LEU A 9 44.55 -48.01 -5.01
N LYS A 10 43.94 -47.43 -6.05
CA LYS A 10 42.70 -46.63 -5.91
C LYS A 10 41.46 -47.51 -5.73
N ARG A 11 41.47 -48.71 -6.31
CA ARG A 11 40.40 -49.71 -6.13
C ARG A 11 40.48 -50.39 -4.76
N SER A 12 41.67 -50.61 -4.21
CA SER A 12 41.83 -51.16 -2.86
C SER A 12 41.41 -50.17 -1.77
N LEU A 13 41.62 -48.86 -1.96
CA LEU A 13 41.22 -47.84 -0.97
C LEU A 13 39.68 -47.61 -0.94
N ALA A 14 39.04 -47.62 -2.11
CA ALA A 14 37.58 -47.54 -2.23
C ALA A 14 36.88 -48.79 -1.67
N VAL A 15 37.45 -49.98 -1.87
CA VAL A 15 36.95 -51.22 -1.27
C VAL A 15 37.21 -51.25 0.25
N LEU A 16 38.32 -50.69 0.75
CA LEU A 16 38.58 -50.62 2.20
C LEU A 16 37.61 -49.65 2.92
N LEU A 17 37.28 -48.51 2.29
CA LEU A 17 36.28 -47.55 2.80
C LEU A 17 34.86 -48.15 2.75
N ALA A 18 34.52 -48.85 1.67
CA ALA A 18 33.24 -49.57 1.57
C ALA A 18 33.14 -50.71 2.59
N VAL A 19 34.23 -51.43 2.88
CA VAL A 19 34.25 -52.51 3.89
C VAL A 19 34.24 -51.95 5.32
N MET A 20 34.84 -50.79 5.58
CA MET A 20 34.71 -50.10 6.88
C MET A 20 33.29 -49.56 7.12
N MET A 21 32.61 -49.06 6.10
CA MET A 21 31.19 -48.65 6.19
C MET A 21 30.23 -49.85 6.34
N VAL A 22 30.55 -51.00 5.76
CA VAL A 22 29.76 -52.23 5.94
C VAL A 22 29.97 -52.85 7.34
N MET A 23 31.09 -52.59 8.01
CA MET A 23 31.38 -53.11 9.37
C MET A 23 30.71 -52.31 10.50
N SER A 24 30.20 -51.09 10.26
CA SER A 24 29.31 -50.40 11.20
C SER A 24 27.83 -50.80 11.05
N MET A 25 27.48 -51.51 9.98
CA MET A 25 26.15 -52.06 9.77
C MET A 25 26.11 -53.51 10.26
N GLY A 26 25.82 -53.66 11.56
CA GLY A 26 25.41 -54.93 12.11
C GLY A 26 24.14 -55.44 11.44
N VAL A 27 24.28 -56.60 10.79
CA VAL A 27 23.26 -57.60 10.45
C VAL A 27 22.25 -57.26 9.33
N ALA A 28 22.37 -58.02 8.24
CA ALA A 28 21.39 -58.10 7.17
C ALA A 28 20.06 -58.76 7.63
N ASN A 29 18.98 -58.32 6.97
CA ASN A 29 17.58 -58.74 7.01
C ASN A 29 16.64 -57.98 7.96
N ALA A 30 16.06 -56.88 7.45
CA ALA A 30 14.75 -56.40 7.89
C ALA A 30 13.97 -55.87 6.67
N PHE A 31 12.96 -56.62 6.25
CA PHE A 31 11.92 -56.11 5.36
C PHE A 31 11.14 -55.01 6.10
N ALA A 32 10.99 -53.85 5.47
CA ALA A 32 10.03 -52.79 5.82
C ALA A 32 9.86 -52.52 7.32
N VAL A 33 10.89 -51.97 7.96
CA VAL A 33 10.72 -51.34 9.28
C VAL A 33 9.82 -50.11 9.11
N THR A 34 8.65 -50.12 9.74
CA THR A 34 7.77 -48.93 9.80
C THR A 34 8.38 -47.90 10.73
N LEU A 35 8.58 -46.67 10.26
CA LEU A 35 8.95 -45.53 11.09
C LEU A 35 7.72 -45.12 11.92
N THR A 36 7.85 -45.13 13.24
CA THR A 36 6.75 -44.79 14.16
C THR A 36 7.06 -43.51 14.92
N PRO A 37 6.12 -42.54 15.00
CA PRO A 37 6.29 -41.35 15.85
C PRO A 37 6.26 -41.77 17.32
N GLU A 38 7.37 -41.57 18.04
CA GLU A 38 7.55 -42.10 19.40
C GLU A 38 7.80 -40.99 20.42
N THR A 39 8.75 -40.08 20.14
CA THR A 39 9.15 -39.05 21.11
C THR A 39 8.62 -37.68 20.68
N PRO A 40 7.72 -37.04 21.43
CA PRO A 40 7.20 -35.72 21.09
C PRO A 40 8.27 -34.64 21.10
N ILE A 41 8.10 -33.66 20.22
CA ILE A 41 8.90 -32.44 20.13
C ILE A 41 7.92 -31.28 20.24
N GLU A 42 8.25 -30.30 21.08
CA GLU A 42 7.46 -29.08 21.23
C GLU A 42 8.34 -27.86 21.05
N LYS A 43 7.82 -26.82 20.39
CA LYS A 43 8.40 -25.49 20.48
C LYS A 43 8.30 -25.00 21.92
N ILE A 44 9.37 -24.41 22.43
CA ILE A 44 9.46 -23.85 23.78
C ILE A 44 9.76 -22.36 23.71
N ASP A 45 9.58 -21.68 24.83
CA ASP A 45 9.77 -20.25 24.91
C ASP A 45 11.18 -19.82 24.48
N VAL A 46 11.27 -18.70 23.77
CA VAL A 46 12.56 -18.11 23.44
C VAL A 46 13.13 -17.51 24.74
N PRO A 47 14.37 -17.84 25.14
CA PRO A 47 14.94 -17.37 26.41
C PRO A 47 15.48 -15.92 26.30
N ALA A 48 14.74 -15.04 25.62
CA ALA A 48 15.05 -13.64 25.40
C ALA A 48 13.75 -12.82 25.31
N GLU A 49 13.84 -11.53 25.64
CA GLU A 49 12.74 -10.59 25.41
C GLU A 49 12.60 -10.27 23.92
N ASP A 50 11.44 -9.73 23.53
CA ASP A 50 11.22 -9.21 22.18
C ASP A 50 12.26 -8.13 21.84
N GLY A 51 12.91 -8.28 20.69
CA GLY A 51 14.03 -7.44 20.28
C GLY A 51 14.82 -8.00 19.10
N VAL A 52 15.88 -7.29 18.74
CA VAL A 52 16.80 -7.69 17.68
C VAL A 52 18.19 -7.77 18.27
N TYR A 53 18.88 -8.87 18.01
CA TYR A 53 20.14 -9.21 18.67
C TYR A 53 21.15 -9.71 17.65
N TYR A 54 22.43 -9.40 17.87
CA TYR A 54 23.49 -10.24 17.33
C TYR A 54 23.59 -11.51 18.17
N ALA A 55 23.85 -12.65 17.54
CA ALA A 55 24.01 -13.93 18.21
C ALA A 55 25.04 -14.81 17.49
N ASP A 56 25.64 -15.72 18.25
CA ASP A 56 26.56 -16.71 17.71
C ASP A 56 25.72 -17.94 17.32
N ILE A 57 25.85 -18.39 16.08
CA ILE A 57 24.99 -19.42 15.52
C ILE A 57 25.84 -20.51 14.86
N ASP A 58 25.58 -21.76 15.26
CA ASP A 58 26.16 -22.94 14.63
C ASP A 58 25.06 -23.84 14.05
N LEU A 59 25.35 -24.42 12.90
CA LEU A 59 24.59 -25.53 12.35
C LEU A 59 25.12 -26.85 12.92
N ILE A 60 24.26 -27.57 13.63
CA ILE A 60 24.58 -28.79 14.37
C ILE A 60 24.01 -30.01 13.65
N ASN A 61 24.70 -31.15 13.72
CA ASN A 61 24.17 -32.40 13.20
C ASN A 61 22.90 -32.82 13.94
N ALA A 62 21.81 -33.13 13.22
CA ALA A 62 20.51 -33.39 13.85
C ALA A 62 20.50 -34.64 14.75
N ALA A 63 21.24 -35.69 14.38
CA ALA A 63 21.27 -36.97 15.10
C ALA A 63 22.37 -37.03 16.17
N ASN A 64 23.54 -36.42 15.89
CA ASN A 64 24.66 -36.34 16.81
C ASN A 64 24.95 -34.87 17.18
N VAL A 65 24.22 -34.38 18.18
CA VAL A 65 24.29 -32.98 18.64
C VAL A 65 25.68 -32.53 19.13
N GLN A 66 26.63 -33.46 19.34
CA GLN A 66 28.01 -33.14 19.70
C GLN A 66 28.86 -32.75 18.49
N GLN A 67 28.38 -33.01 17.27
CA GLN A 67 29.07 -32.70 16.02
C GLN A 67 28.39 -31.55 15.29
N VAL A 68 29.19 -30.66 14.70
CA VAL A 68 28.70 -29.65 13.76
C VAL A 68 28.24 -30.30 12.46
N SER A 69 27.25 -29.71 11.80
CA SER A 69 26.84 -30.09 10.46
C SER A 69 27.94 -29.74 9.46
N MET A 70 28.04 -30.51 8.36
CA MET A 70 28.96 -30.15 7.26
C MET A 70 28.63 -28.77 6.68
N GLY A 71 27.35 -28.41 6.65
CA GLY A 71 26.89 -27.09 6.23
C GLY A 71 27.32 -25.94 7.14
N ASN A 72 27.85 -26.22 8.35
CA ASN A 72 28.31 -25.16 9.25
C ASN A 72 29.45 -24.35 8.60
N ALA A 73 30.33 -24.99 7.83
CA ALA A 73 31.39 -24.29 7.11
C ALA A 73 30.87 -23.33 6.01
N ALA A 74 29.58 -23.42 5.62
CA ALA A 74 28.91 -22.49 4.70
C ALA A 74 28.33 -21.26 5.42
N LEU A 75 28.07 -21.37 6.72
CA LEU A 75 27.38 -20.36 7.50
C LEU A 75 28.42 -19.33 7.98
N ARG A 76 28.42 -18.13 7.37
CA ARG A 76 29.33 -17.04 7.76
C ARG A 76 29.14 -16.73 9.25
N GLY A 77 30.22 -16.48 9.99
CA GLY A 77 30.18 -16.24 11.44
C GLY A 77 29.95 -17.47 12.32
N SER A 78 29.82 -18.67 11.74
CA SER A 78 29.83 -19.90 12.54
C SER A 78 31.25 -20.30 12.95
N SER A 79 31.37 -21.13 13.99
CA SER A 79 32.66 -21.58 14.50
C SER A 79 33.52 -22.31 13.44
N SER A 80 32.87 -23.07 12.54
CA SER A 80 33.55 -23.79 11.46
C SER A 80 33.96 -22.88 10.32
N PHE A 81 33.17 -21.85 10.04
CA PHE A 81 33.51 -20.85 9.04
C PHE A 81 34.70 -19.98 9.48
N GLU A 82 34.66 -19.44 10.70
CA GLU A 82 35.72 -18.60 11.28
C GLU A 82 37.06 -19.34 11.38
N THR A 83 37.04 -20.64 11.65
CA THR A 83 38.26 -21.47 11.66
C THR A 83 38.96 -21.48 10.30
N ASN A 84 38.20 -21.40 9.21
CA ASN A 84 38.72 -21.41 7.84
C ASN A 84 38.99 -19.99 7.29
N HIS A 85 38.35 -18.97 7.88
CA HIS A 85 38.44 -17.56 7.49
C HIS A 85 38.71 -16.68 8.73
N PRO A 86 39.84 -16.85 9.43
CA PRO A 86 40.14 -16.09 10.65
C PRO A 86 40.27 -14.58 10.43
N GLU A 87 40.38 -14.14 9.16
CA GLU A 87 40.37 -12.74 8.76
C GLU A 87 38.97 -12.10 8.74
N ASP A 88 37.89 -12.90 8.70
CA ASP A 88 36.51 -12.40 8.62
C ASP A 88 35.94 -12.20 10.02
N THR A 89 36.26 -11.05 10.63
CA THR A 89 35.89 -10.73 12.02
C THR A 89 34.70 -9.79 12.16
N ASP A 90 34.21 -9.25 11.05
CA ASP A 90 33.27 -8.12 11.07
C ASP A 90 31.80 -8.56 11.05
N TYR A 91 31.53 -9.81 10.64
CA TYR A 91 30.19 -10.35 10.51
C TYR A 91 29.68 -10.98 11.81
N ARG A 92 28.42 -10.72 12.14
CA ARG A 92 27.66 -11.44 13.17
C ARG A 92 26.23 -11.67 12.68
N ALA A 93 25.70 -12.87 12.94
CA ALA A 93 24.32 -13.19 12.58
C ALA A 93 23.32 -12.41 13.43
N ILE A 94 22.14 -12.14 12.87
CA ILE A 94 21.06 -11.41 13.56
C ILE A 94 19.96 -12.38 13.94
N VAL A 95 19.42 -12.24 15.16
CA VAL A 95 18.22 -12.94 15.63
C VAL A 95 17.16 -11.90 15.98
N VAL A 96 16.00 -12.02 15.36
CA VAL A 96 14.80 -11.25 15.66
C VAL A 96 13.91 -12.08 16.56
N VAL A 97 13.67 -11.61 17.78
CA VAL A 97 12.72 -12.21 18.72
C VAL A 97 11.47 -11.36 18.75
N LYS A 98 10.32 -11.97 18.44
CA LYS A 98 9.03 -11.31 18.45
C LYS A 98 7.93 -12.31 18.77
N ASP A 99 7.04 -11.96 19.69
CA ASP A 99 5.89 -12.79 20.05
C ASP A 99 6.30 -14.24 20.38
N ASN A 100 7.39 -14.39 21.14
CA ASN A 100 7.97 -15.70 21.53
C ASN A 100 8.42 -16.59 20.36
N THR A 101 8.67 -16.00 19.20
CA THR A 101 9.24 -16.65 18.01
C THR A 101 10.60 -16.03 17.74
N ALA A 102 11.57 -16.84 17.34
CA ALA A 102 12.90 -16.37 16.95
C ALA A 102 13.14 -16.64 15.46
N THR A 103 13.57 -15.60 14.72
CA THR A 103 13.98 -15.69 13.32
C THR A 103 15.43 -15.30 13.20
N ALA A 104 16.28 -16.17 12.66
CA ALA A 104 17.67 -15.86 12.37
C ALA A 104 17.82 -15.34 10.93
N ILE A 105 18.51 -14.21 10.77
CA ILE A 105 18.92 -13.67 9.47
C ILE A 105 20.40 -14.02 9.29
N LEU A 106 20.67 -14.85 8.31
CA LEU A 106 21.93 -15.57 8.14
C LEU A 106 22.52 -15.28 6.77
N GLU A 107 23.84 -15.11 6.72
CA GLU A 107 24.60 -15.03 5.48
C GLU A 107 25.20 -16.41 5.16
N PHE A 108 24.76 -16.97 4.06
CA PHE A 108 25.28 -18.21 3.52
C PHE A 108 26.34 -17.92 2.49
N MET A 109 27.43 -18.66 2.60
CA MET A 109 28.53 -18.63 1.67
C MET A 109 28.41 -19.80 0.72
N PRO A 110 28.63 -19.56 -0.57
CA PRO A 110 28.47 -20.60 -1.53
C PRO A 110 29.76 -21.44 -1.36
N LEU A 111 29.64 -22.67 -0.83
CA LEU A 111 30.71 -23.66 -0.53
C LEU A 111 31.47 -24.20 -1.75
N GLY A 112 31.61 -23.38 -2.78
CA GLY A 112 32.35 -23.71 -3.98
C GLY A 112 33.75 -23.96 -3.55
N PHE A 113 34.16 -25.22 -3.65
CA PHE A 113 35.46 -25.73 -3.29
C PHE A 113 35.71 -26.03 -1.79
N ILE A 114 35.25 -27.19 -1.35
CA ILE A 114 36.07 -28.08 -0.50
C ILE A 114 36.33 -29.43 -1.24
N GLY A 115 36.09 -29.44 -2.56
CA GLY A 115 36.18 -30.62 -3.43
C GLY A 115 34.97 -31.54 -3.29
N MET A 116 34.27 -31.83 -4.39
CA MET A 116 33.12 -32.76 -4.53
C MET A 116 31.96 -32.69 -3.50
N GLN A 117 32.02 -31.83 -2.49
CA GLN A 117 31.03 -31.68 -1.42
C GLN A 117 30.31 -30.37 -1.68
N GLY A 118 29.07 -30.47 -2.15
CA GLY A 118 28.34 -29.37 -2.78
C GLY A 118 27.87 -28.25 -1.87
N PHE A 119 27.29 -27.26 -2.53
CA PHE A 119 26.60 -26.10 -1.96
C PHE A 119 25.25 -26.49 -1.35
N MET A 120 24.85 -25.78 -0.30
CA MET A 120 23.51 -25.86 0.26
C MET A 120 22.56 -25.03 -0.61
N MET A 121 21.64 -25.67 -1.30
CA MET A 121 20.62 -25.00 -2.15
C MET A 121 19.40 -24.57 -1.34
N GLU A 122 19.02 -25.39 -0.37
CA GLU A 122 17.84 -25.14 0.45
C GLU A 122 18.24 -25.33 1.92
N LEU A 123 17.82 -24.37 2.73
CA LEU A 123 17.78 -24.51 4.18
C LEU A 123 16.34 -24.28 4.57
N GLU A 124 15.52 -25.30 4.79
CA GLU A 124 14.11 -25.10 5.14
C GLU A 124 13.89 -25.15 6.65
N SER A 125 12.97 -24.33 7.14
CA SER A 125 12.52 -24.43 8.54
C SER A 125 11.66 -25.67 8.69
N VAL A 126 11.89 -26.46 9.75
CA VAL A 126 11.17 -27.71 9.98
C VAL A 126 10.36 -27.60 11.27
N ASP A 127 9.03 -27.65 11.15
CA ASP A 127 8.13 -27.85 12.28
C ASP A 127 8.02 -29.35 12.58
N ALA A 128 8.99 -29.84 13.34
CA ALA A 128 9.09 -31.23 13.74
C ALA A 128 8.23 -31.50 15.00
N LYS A 129 7.30 -32.45 14.92
CA LYS A 129 6.39 -32.80 16.04
C LYS A 129 6.81 -34.05 16.79
N TYR A 130 7.50 -34.98 16.13
CA TYR A 130 7.93 -36.24 16.72
C TYR A 130 9.30 -36.67 16.19
N LEU A 131 10.06 -37.36 17.02
CA LEU A 131 11.13 -38.25 16.58
C LEU A 131 10.59 -39.67 16.38
N THR A 132 11.19 -40.36 15.42
CA THR A 132 11.05 -41.78 15.19
C THR A 132 11.69 -42.61 16.30
N ASN A 133 11.39 -43.90 16.31
CA ASN A 133 12.05 -44.90 17.15
C ASN A 133 13.57 -45.05 16.94
N TYR A 134 14.13 -44.39 15.92
CA TYR A 134 15.57 -44.32 15.66
C TYR A 134 16.18 -42.94 15.95
N GLY A 135 15.40 -42.01 16.52
CA GLY A 135 15.85 -40.67 16.91
C GLY A 135 15.92 -39.66 15.77
N GLY A 136 15.50 -40.00 14.55
CA GLY A 136 15.36 -39.05 13.43
C GLY A 136 14.00 -38.34 13.45
N VAL A 137 13.90 -37.16 12.80
CA VAL A 137 12.62 -36.43 12.64
C VAL A 137 11.60 -37.30 11.91
N PHE A 138 10.37 -37.36 12.42
CA PHE A 138 9.27 -38.07 11.75
C PHE A 138 8.62 -37.16 10.70
N ASP A 139 8.86 -37.46 9.43
CA ASP A 139 8.48 -36.64 8.27
C ASP A 139 7.67 -37.43 7.23
N THR A 140 7.07 -38.56 7.63
CA THR A 140 6.34 -39.43 6.69
C THR A 140 5.13 -38.70 6.10
N TYR A 141 5.25 -38.31 4.83
CA TYR A 141 4.28 -37.43 4.18
C TYR A 141 2.83 -37.93 4.27
N GLY A 142 1.92 -37.00 4.54
CA GLY A 142 0.47 -37.26 4.59
C GLY A 142 0.03 -38.04 5.84
N GLN A 143 0.95 -38.41 6.73
CA GLN A 143 0.61 -39.00 8.02
C GLN A 143 0.38 -37.91 9.07
N ASP A 144 -0.54 -38.18 9.99
CA ASP A 144 -0.76 -37.31 11.14
C ASP A 144 0.50 -37.25 12.02
N GLY A 145 0.85 -36.04 12.48
CA GLY A 145 2.08 -35.79 13.23
C GLY A 145 3.37 -35.73 12.42
N ALA A 146 3.34 -35.88 11.09
CA ALA A 146 4.52 -35.68 10.26
C ALA A 146 5.01 -34.22 10.33
N ALA A 147 6.33 -34.04 10.24
CA ALA A 147 6.96 -32.73 10.17
C ALA A 147 6.48 -31.95 8.94
N SER A 148 6.29 -30.64 9.10
CA SER A 148 6.02 -29.73 7.99
C SER A 148 7.20 -28.81 7.72
N PHE A 149 7.39 -28.47 6.45
CA PHE A 149 8.50 -27.68 5.96
C PHE A 149 8.00 -26.30 5.55
N THR A 150 8.75 -25.27 5.92
CA THR A 150 8.54 -23.91 5.44
C THR A 150 9.79 -23.49 4.69
N THR A 151 9.62 -23.23 3.39
CA THR A 151 10.71 -22.75 2.54
C THR A 151 11.24 -21.44 3.10
N THR A 152 12.55 -21.38 3.26
CA THR A 152 13.22 -20.22 3.82
C THR A 152 13.20 -19.04 2.86
N GLN A 153 13.03 -17.86 3.44
CA GLN A 153 12.98 -16.62 2.70
C GLN A 153 14.40 -16.18 2.32
N ALA A 154 14.72 -16.24 1.03
CA ALA A 154 15.91 -15.59 0.48
C ALA A 154 15.68 -14.09 0.33
N LEU A 155 16.58 -13.28 0.90
CA LEU A 155 16.58 -11.82 0.85
C LEU A 155 17.49 -11.30 -0.26
N THR A 156 18.60 -11.99 -0.52
CA THR A 156 19.54 -11.71 -1.62
C THR A 156 20.08 -13.02 -2.20
N TYR A 157 20.73 -12.94 -3.35
CA TYR A 157 21.30 -14.06 -4.08
C TYR A 157 22.74 -13.77 -4.52
N HIS A 158 23.53 -14.82 -4.69
CA HIS A 158 24.88 -14.70 -5.23
C HIS A 158 24.87 -14.47 -6.74
N MET A 159 25.16 -13.23 -7.14
CA MET A 159 25.33 -12.84 -8.55
C MET A 159 26.72 -12.21 -8.75
N THR A 160 27.19 -12.23 -10.00
CA THR A 160 28.39 -11.49 -10.38
C THR A 160 28.11 -9.99 -10.40
N GLN A 161 29.17 -9.17 -10.39
CA GLN A 161 29.10 -7.72 -10.54
C GLN A 161 28.48 -7.27 -11.87
N LYS A 162 28.33 -8.19 -12.83
CA LYS A 162 27.64 -7.97 -14.10
C LYS A 162 26.16 -8.37 -14.07
N GLY A 163 25.67 -8.89 -12.95
CA GLY A 163 24.32 -9.46 -12.83
C GLY A 163 24.18 -10.84 -13.46
N GLU A 164 25.29 -11.53 -13.72
CA GLU A 164 25.27 -12.92 -14.18
C GLU A 164 25.13 -13.84 -12.97
N THR A 165 24.36 -14.91 -13.08
CA THR A 165 24.22 -15.85 -11.98
C THR A 165 25.49 -16.65 -11.76
N VAL A 166 25.87 -16.82 -10.49
CA VAL A 166 26.97 -17.69 -10.11
C VAL A 166 26.45 -19.11 -10.03
N TYR A 167 26.90 -19.96 -10.95
CA TYR A 167 26.56 -21.38 -11.01
C TYR A 167 27.74 -22.26 -10.58
N ASP A 168 27.42 -23.43 -10.03
CA ASP A 168 28.33 -24.55 -10.09
C ASP A 168 28.07 -25.37 -11.37
N MET A 169 28.87 -26.41 -11.61
CA MET A 169 28.72 -27.26 -12.80
C MET A 169 27.38 -28.04 -12.85
N PHE A 170 26.55 -28.00 -11.80
CA PHE A 170 25.26 -28.70 -11.76
C PHE A 170 24.08 -27.76 -12.01
N ASN A 171 24.21 -26.48 -11.65
CA ASN A 171 23.24 -25.43 -11.99
C ASN A 171 23.52 -24.75 -13.35
N ASP A 172 24.75 -24.85 -13.87
CA ASP A 172 25.14 -24.26 -15.16
C ASP A 172 24.43 -24.96 -16.34
N PRO A 173 23.55 -24.25 -17.09
CA PRO A 173 22.84 -24.79 -18.26
C PRO A 173 23.74 -25.37 -19.34
N GLU A 174 24.97 -24.87 -19.46
CA GLU A 174 25.92 -25.28 -20.50
C GLU A 174 26.83 -26.42 -20.04
N SER A 175 26.69 -26.90 -18.80
CA SER A 175 27.55 -27.94 -18.22
C SER A 175 27.11 -29.35 -18.58
N GLU A 176 28.08 -30.23 -18.85
CA GLU A 176 27.84 -31.67 -19.05
C GLU A 176 27.25 -32.39 -17.81
N SER A 177 27.31 -31.75 -16.62
CA SER A 177 26.82 -32.29 -15.35
C SER A 177 25.50 -31.67 -14.87
N VAL A 178 24.83 -30.85 -15.68
CA VAL A 178 23.62 -30.10 -15.31
C VAL A 178 22.48 -30.97 -14.77
N TYR A 179 21.79 -30.50 -13.72
CA TYR A 179 20.54 -31.06 -13.22
C TYR A 179 19.34 -30.28 -13.75
N ASN A 180 18.86 -30.75 -14.90
CA ASN A 180 17.75 -30.19 -15.68
C ASN A 180 16.42 -30.95 -15.48
N GLY A 181 16.28 -31.63 -14.34
CA GLY A 181 15.05 -32.34 -14.04
C GLY A 181 14.84 -33.66 -14.81
N ASN A 182 15.85 -34.54 -14.85
CA ASN A 182 15.67 -35.92 -15.35
C ASN A 182 15.88 -37.03 -14.31
N VAL A 183 16.16 -36.69 -13.05
CA VAL A 183 16.44 -37.66 -11.96
C VAL A 183 15.42 -37.54 -10.84
N THR A 184 14.64 -38.59 -10.59
CA THR A 184 13.61 -38.63 -9.54
C THR A 184 14.15 -39.12 -8.19
N ARG A 185 13.51 -38.71 -7.08
CA ARG A 185 13.81 -39.20 -5.72
C ARG A 185 13.47 -40.71 -5.60
N PRO A 186 14.31 -41.54 -4.94
CA PRO A 186 13.97 -42.93 -4.63
C PRO A 186 12.83 -43.02 -3.60
N ALA A 187 12.05 -44.11 -3.64
CA ALA A 187 11.02 -44.39 -2.64
C ALA A 187 11.62 -44.48 -1.22
N GLY A 188 10.97 -43.83 -0.24
CA GLY A 188 11.31 -43.93 1.19
C GLY A 188 12.08 -42.77 1.85
N TYR A 189 12.36 -41.65 1.17
CA TYR A 189 12.94 -40.45 1.79
C TYR A 189 12.42 -39.15 1.13
N GLY A 190 11.65 -38.36 1.87
CA GLY A 190 10.91 -37.19 1.36
C GLY A 190 9.60 -37.57 0.65
N HIS A 191 8.82 -36.56 0.25
CA HIS A 191 7.53 -36.77 -0.43
C HIS A 191 7.69 -37.60 -1.71
N GLU A 192 6.92 -38.69 -1.83
CA GLU A 192 6.98 -39.66 -2.95
C GLU A 192 6.44 -39.14 -4.30
N ASN A 193 6.46 -37.84 -4.58
CA ASN A 193 5.93 -37.29 -5.84
C ASN A 193 7.02 -36.66 -6.73
N GLU A 194 7.31 -37.35 -7.85
CA GLU A 194 7.43 -36.84 -9.23
C GLU A 194 8.18 -35.53 -9.53
N ARG A 195 9.11 -35.06 -8.70
CA ARG A 195 9.97 -33.93 -9.10
C ARG A 195 11.36 -34.41 -9.42
N PRO A 196 11.68 -34.50 -10.71
CA PRO A 196 13.05 -34.43 -11.09
C PRO A 196 13.71 -33.19 -10.47
N VAL A 197 14.93 -33.31 -9.97
CA VAL A 197 15.66 -32.12 -9.46
C VAL A 197 16.03 -31.25 -10.65
N ASP A 198 15.32 -30.14 -10.81
CA ASP A 198 15.59 -29.09 -11.79
C ASP A 198 16.09 -27.88 -11.03
N ILE A 199 17.41 -27.72 -11.04
CA ILE A 199 18.13 -26.59 -10.46
C ILE A 199 18.96 -25.87 -11.53
N GLU A 200 18.73 -26.22 -12.80
CA GLU A 200 19.28 -25.52 -13.94
C GLU A 200 18.90 -24.04 -13.85
N ASN A 201 19.90 -23.18 -13.98
CA ASN A 201 19.71 -21.74 -13.98
C ASN A 201 19.10 -21.17 -12.66
N VAL A 202 19.23 -21.90 -11.54
CA VAL A 202 18.76 -21.42 -10.22
C VAL A 202 19.92 -20.75 -9.46
N PRO A 203 19.77 -19.47 -9.06
CA PRO A 203 20.79 -18.76 -8.28
C PRO A 203 20.84 -19.25 -6.82
N TYR A 204 22.04 -19.26 -6.25
CA TYR A 204 22.22 -19.57 -4.83
C TYR A 204 21.75 -18.42 -3.93
N PRO A 205 20.98 -18.70 -2.87
CA PRO A 205 20.63 -17.68 -1.89
C PRO A 205 21.88 -17.24 -1.12
N HIS A 206 21.94 -15.95 -0.80
CA HIS A 206 23.05 -15.34 -0.06
C HIS A 206 22.61 -14.98 1.35
N LEU A 207 21.72 -14.00 1.51
CA LEU A 207 21.13 -13.65 2.79
C LEU A 207 19.77 -14.32 2.93
N ILE A 208 19.52 -15.02 4.03
CA ILE A 208 18.25 -15.74 4.25
C ILE A 208 17.69 -15.52 5.65
N ALA A 209 16.38 -15.69 5.82
CA ALA A 209 15.70 -15.66 7.10
C ALA A 209 15.03 -17.00 7.43
N VAL A 210 15.40 -17.61 8.56
CA VAL A 210 15.01 -18.97 8.97
C VAL A 210 14.48 -18.99 10.40
N ASP A 211 13.50 -19.87 10.70
CA ASP A 211 13.00 -20.07 12.05
C ASP A 211 14.09 -20.68 12.94
N ALA A 212 14.39 -19.98 14.03
CA ALA A 212 15.37 -20.35 15.05
C ALA A 212 14.71 -20.62 16.41
N THR A 213 13.39 -20.72 16.45
CA THR A 213 12.61 -20.93 17.68
C THR A 213 13.02 -22.25 18.35
N PRO A 214 13.46 -22.22 19.62
CA PRO A 214 13.90 -23.41 20.31
C PRO A 214 12.82 -24.49 20.43
N VAL A 215 13.27 -25.73 20.52
CA VAL A 215 12.42 -26.90 20.73
C VAL A 215 12.85 -27.70 21.96
N TRP A 216 11.97 -28.56 22.44
CA TRP A 216 12.25 -29.54 23.46
C TRP A 216 11.80 -30.91 23.01
N VAL A 217 12.75 -31.84 22.94
CA VAL A 217 12.49 -33.26 22.72
C VAL A 217 12.17 -33.92 24.06
N LYS A 218 10.94 -34.42 24.21
CA LYS A 218 10.39 -34.91 25.48
C LYS A 218 10.80 -36.35 25.79
N PHE A 219 12.08 -36.57 26.07
CA PHE A 219 12.53 -37.86 26.60
C PHE A 219 12.04 -38.07 28.04
N GLU A 220 11.86 -39.34 28.43
CA GLU A 220 11.47 -39.69 29.80
C GLU A 220 12.43 -39.06 30.83
N ASN A 221 11.88 -38.39 31.84
CA ASN A 221 12.61 -37.70 32.91
C ASN A 221 13.42 -36.46 32.47
N THR A 222 13.14 -35.88 31.31
CA THR A 222 13.65 -34.55 30.94
C THR A 222 12.66 -33.45 31.32
N GLN A 223 13.16 -32.24 31.51
CA GLN A 223 12.35 -31.02 31.68
C GLN A 223 12.78 -30.00 30.62
N ALA A 224 11.84 -29.16 30.19
CA ALA A 224 12.17 -28.04 29.33
C ALA A 224 13.14 -27.10 30.05
N PRO A 225 14.13 -26.54 29.33
CA PRO A 225 15.02 -25.53 29.90
C PRO A 225 14.22 -24.28 30.30
N THR A 226 14.63 -23.65 31.40
CA THR A 226 13.94 -22.52 32.03
C THR A 226 14.76 -21.24 32.05
N SER A 227 16.04 -21.31 31.65
CA SER A 227 16.94 -20.16 31.54
C SER A 227 17.86 -20.31 30.35
N ALA A 228 18.33 -19.20 29.76
CA ALA A 228 19.20 -19.20 28.57
C ALA A 228 20.41 -20.15 28.66
N ALA A 229 21.04 -20.26 29.84
CA ALA A 229 22.19 -21.14 30.06
C ALA A 229 21.86 -22.65 30.01
N GLU A 230 20.59 -23.02 30.13
CA GLU A 230 20.13 -24.41 30.02
C GLU A 230 19.83 -24.81 28.57
N TYR A 231 19.54 -23.83 27.70
CA TYR A 231 19.35 -24.05 26.27
C TYR A 231 20.68 -24.47 25.66
N ASN A 232 20.69 -25.69 25.15
CA ASN A 232 21.88 -26.26 24.52
C ASN A 232 21.53 -26.79 23.12
N ARG A 233 22.49 -27.44 22.47
CA ARG A 233 22.34 -28.01 21.11
C ARG A 233 21.15 -28.97 20.95
N ASN A 234 20.64 -29.58 22.03
CA ASN A 234 19.43 -30.41 21.97
C ASN A 234 18.13 -29.60 21.83
N ASN A 235 18.17 -28.31 22.15
CA ASN A 235 17.04 -27.40 22.08
C ASN A 235 17.02 -26.57 20.80
N ALA A 236 18.04 -26.69 19.96
CA ALA A 236 18.15 -25.99 18.69
C ALA A 236 17.02 -26.40 17.72
N ALA A 237 16.49 -25.41 16.99
CA ALA A 237 15.43 -25.57 15.99
C ALA A 237 15.88 -26.56 14.90
N TYR A 238 14.96 -27.39 14.40
CA TYR A 238 15.26 -28.28 13.29
C TYR A 238 15.20 -27.52 11.97
N VAL A 239 16.17 -27.80 11.11
CA VAL A 239 16.22 -27.31 9.74
C VAL A 239 16.53 -28.46 8.79
N HIS A 240 15.95 -28.42 7.60
CA HIS A 240 16.30 -29.33 6.52
C HIS A 240 17.34 -28.65 5.64
N VAL A 241 18.31 -29.43 5.20
CA VAL A 241 19.46 -29.00 4.42
C VAL A 241 19.47 -29.83 3.14
N PHE A 242 19.35 -29.16 2.00
CA PHE A 242 19.48 -29.79 0.70
C PHE A 242 20.80 -29.43 0.02
N VAL A 243 21.60 -30.46 -0.29
CA VAL A 243 22.87 -30.34 -1.02
C VAL A 243 22.78 -31.19 -2.30
N PRO A 244 22.49 -30.58 -3.46
CA PRO A 244 22.21 -31.33 -4.69
C PRO A 244 23.39 -32.20 -5.16
N VAL A 245 24.62 -31.73 -4.99
CA VAL A 245 25.83 -32.50 -5.37
C VAL A 245 25.94 -33.78 -4.57
N MET A 246 25.59 -33.74 -3.27
CA MET A 246 25.63 -34.95 -2.44
C MET A 246 24.44 -35.86 -2.76
N PHE A 247 23.29 -35.29 -3.11
CA PHE A 247 22.09 -36.02 -3.51
C PHE A 247 22.34 -36.87 -4.77
N SER A 248 23.07 -36.34 -5.74
CA SER A 248 23.38 -37.06 -6.98
C SER A 248 24.42 -38.18 -6.82
N ILE A 249 25.33 -38.04 -5.85
CA ILE A 249 26.27 -39.09 -5.48
C ILE A 249 25.53 -40.20 -4.72
N MET A 250 24.69 -39.81 -3.76
CA MET A 250 23.86 -40.72 -2.97
C MET A 250 22.67 -39.94 -2.39
N PRO A 251 21.42 -40.30 -2.70
CA PRO A 251 20.23 -39.55 -2.28
C PRO A 251 20.17 -39.26 -0.76
N THR A 252 20.56 -40.24 0.07
CA THR A 252 20.58 -40.12 1.54
C THR A 252 21.68 -39.21 2.08
N SER A 253 22.59 -38.73 1.24
CA SER A 253 23.68 -37.82 1.63
C SER A 253 23.39 -36.37 1.30
N GLY A 254 22.43 -36.07 0.40
CA GLY A 254 22.08 -34.71 -0.01
C GLY A 254 20.85 -34.13 0.67
N ASP A 255 19.89 -34.96 1.07
CA ASP A 255 18.78 -34.55 1.94
C ASP A 255 19.14 -34.87 3.39
N GLN A 256 19.43 -33.84 4.19
CA GLN A 256 19.83 -34.02 5.59
C GLN A 256 19.02 -33.12 6.51
N TYR A 257 18.92 -33.54 7.76
CA TYR A 257 18.48 -32.67 8.84
C TYR A 257 19.68 -32.12 9.58
N ALA A 258 19.58 -30.85 9.96
CA ALA A 258 20.47 -30.21 10.89
C ALA A 258 19.65 -29.49 11.98
N ARG A 259 20.36 -28.88 12.91
CA ARG A 259 19.79 -28.08 13.98
C ARG A 259 20.44 -26.71 13.99
N LEU A 260 19.65 -25.66 13.95
CA LEU A 260 20.13 -24.28 14.00
C LEU A 260 20.29 -23.87 15.48
N HIS A 261 21.51 -23.92 15.98
CA HIS A 261 21.82 -23.63 17.37
C HIS A 261 22.23 -22.17 17.54
N VAL A 262 21.33 -21.38 18.11
CA VAL A 262 21.62 -20.04 18.64
C VAL A 262 22.20 -20.18 20.04
N ASP A 263 23.36 -19.58 20.29
CA ASP A 263 23.87 -19.40 21.65
C ASP A 263 23.13 -18.25 22.34
N TRP A 264 22.09 -18.58 23.10
CA TRP A 264 21.28 -17.60 23.82
C TRP A 264 22.03 -16.84 24.91
N THR A 265 23.25 -17.26 25.27
CA THR A 265 24.11 -16.52 26.21
C THR A 265 25.00 -15.50 25.53
N SER A 266 25.13 -15.54 24.20
CA SER A 266 25.94 -14.63 23.40
C SER A 266 25.17 -13.41 22.88
N LEU A 267 23.87 -13.31 23.21
CA LEU A 267 22.99 -12.26 22.70
C LEU A 267 23.51 -10.86 23.03
N ASP A 268 23.59 -10.04 22.00
CA ASP A 268 24.00 -8.64 22.08
C ASP A 268 22.95 -7.77 21.40
N LYS A 269 22.25 -6.94 22.19
CA LYS A 269 21.06 -6.22 21.71
C LYS A 269 21.45 -5.13 20.73
N ILE A 270 20.74 -5.08 19.61
CA ILE A 270 20.87 -4.02 18.60
C ILE A 270 19.88 -2.93 18.96
N GLU A 271 20.39 -1.79 19.45
CA GLU A 271 19.56 -0.67 19.92
C GLU A 271 18.85 0.08 18.78
N GLN A 272 19.43 0.08 17.58
CA GLN A 272 18.91 0.77 16.39
C GLN A 272 18.84 -0.19 15.20
N PRO A 273 18.03 -1.26 15.28
CA PRO A 273 18.01 -2.31 14.27
C PRO A 273 17.55 -1.80 12.90
N GLU A 274 16.76 -0.73 12.84
CA GLU A 274 16.34 -0.09 11.60
C GLU A 274 17.50 0.46 10.75
N GLN A 275 18.67 0.73 11.36
CA GLN A 275 19.88 1.14 10.63
C GLN A 275 20.68 -0.04 10.09
N ASN A 276 20.34 -1.27 10.48
CA ASN A 276 20.98 -2.48 10.01
C ASN A 276 20.32 -2.93 8.70
N LEU A 277 21.12 -3.09 7.64
CA LEU A 277 20.64 -3.42 6.30
C LEU A 277 19.94 -4.78 6.24
N GLU A 278 20.51 -5.81 6.86
CA GLU A 278 19.96 -7.16 6.84
C GLU A 278 18.59 -7.21 7.53
N TYR A 279 18.49 -6.58 8.71
CA TYR A 279 17.22 -6.43 9.41
C TYR A 279 16.21 -5.64 8.58
N ARG A 280 16.65 -4.56 7.92
CA ARG A 280 15.77 -3.69 7.15
C ARG A 280 15.26 -4.37 5.88
N LEU A 281 16.08 -5.22 5.23
CA LEU A 281 15.64 -6.11 4.15
C LEU A 281 14.62 -7.12 4.64
N TYR A 282 14.90 -7.82 5.74
CA TYR A 282 14.00 -8.81 6.32
C TYR A 282 12.64 -8.20 6.65
N THR A 283 12.61 -7.09 7.36
CA THR A 283 11.35 -6.44 7.74
C THR A 283 10.64 -5.84 6.53
N ALA A 284 11.35 -5.50 5.44
CA ALA A 284 10.73 -4.99 4.22
C ALA A 284 10.07 -6.13 3.42
N SER A 285 10.67 -7.32 3.46
CA SER A 285 10.12 -8.52 2.85
C SER A 285 8.94 -9.12 3.64
N GLN A 286 8.67 -8.64 4.86
CA GLN A 286 7.45 -8.98 5.61
C GLN A 286 6.25 -8.08 5.26
N ILE A 287 6.42 -7.06 4.41
CA ILE A 287 5.32 -6.17 4.04
C ILE A 287 4.40 -6.88 3.04
N GLU A 288 3.19 -7.17 3.48
CA GLU A 288 2.14 -7.77 2.66
C GLU A 288 1.30 -6.71 1.96
N GLN A 289 0.83 -7.01 0.75
CA GLN A 289 -0.01 -6.10 -0.04
C GLN A 289 -1.34 -5.76 0.63
N THR A 290 -1.88 -6.64 1.46
CA THR A 290 -3.28 -6.60 1.95
C THR A 290 -3.70 -5.29 2.63
N ALA A 291 -2.75 -4.54 3.20
CA ALA A 291 -3.00 -3.27 3.87
C ALA A 291 -2.86 -2.04 2.94
N TYR A 292 -2.32 -2.21 1.74
CA TYR A 292 -1.87 -1.11 0.87
C TYR A 292 -2.53 -1.15 -0.51
N THR A 293 -2.62 0.00 -1.15
CA THR A 293 -3.14 0.08 -2.52
C THR A 293 -2.23 -0.71 -3.47
N PRO A 294 -2.79 -1.43 -4.47
CA PRO A 294 -2.00 -2.20 -5.43
C PRO A 294 -0.93 -1.38 -6.14
N GLU A 295 -1.24 -0.13 -6.50
CA GLU A 295 -0.32 0.76 -7.20
C GLU A 295 0.88 1.14 -6.34
N SER A 296 0.65 1.49 -5.07
CA SER A 296 1.73 1.88 -4.15
C SER A 296 2.59 0.67 -3.78
N TYR A 297 1.98 -0.50 -3.58
CA TYR A 297 2.70 -1.75 -3.31
C TYR A 297 3.54 -2.20 -4.49
N GLN A 298 3.03 -2.12 -5.72
CA GLN A 298 3.80 -2.44 -6.92
C GLN A 298 5.01 -1.51 -7.09
N ALA A 299 4.85 -0.22 -6.81
CA ALA A 299 5.97 0.73 -6.81
C ALA A 299 7.02 0.38 -5.76
N PHE A 300 6.59 0.01 -4.55
CA PHE A 300 7.47 -0.48 -3.48
C PHE A 300 8.23 -1.75 -3.90
N GLN A 301 7.56 -2.74 -4.48
CA GLN A 301 8.20 -3.96 -4.97
C GLN A 301 9.29 -3.67 -6.01
N LYS A 302 9.02 -2.76 -6.94
CA LYS A 302 9.99 -2.34 -7.95
C LYS A 302 11.22 -1.64 -7.32
N ASP A 303 10.99 -0.74 -6.35
CA ASP A 303 12.08 -0.07 -5.64
C ASP A 303 12.92 -1.11 -4.85
N MET A 304 12.27 -2.09 -4.21
CA MET A 304 12.95 -3.19 -3.52
C MET A 304 13.72 -4.10 -4.47
N GLU A 305 13.17 -4.45 -5.63
CA GLU A 305 13.85 -5.25 -6.66
C GLU A 305 15.12 -4.55 -7.15
N ALA A 306 15.09 -3.22 -7.31
CA ALA A 306 16.26 -2.43 -7.67
C ALA A 306 17.32 -2.42 -6.56
N VAL A 307 16.92 -2.40 -5.29
CA VAL A 307 17.82 -2.52 -4.13
C VAL A 307 18.45 -3.91 -4.09
N THR A 308 17.64 -4.98 -4.12
CA THR A 308 18.12 -6.35 -4.02
C THR A 308 18.98 -6.74 -5.22
N SER A 309 18.66 -6.28 -6.43
CA SER A 309 19.47 -6.54 -7.62
C SER A 309 20.90 -5.99 -7.49
N GLU A 310 21.06 -4.82 -6.86
CA GLU A 310 22.38 -4.27 -6.59
C GLU A 310 23.10 -5.04 -5.49
N LEU A 311 22.39 -5.39 -4.41
CA LEU A 311 22.93 -6.19 -3.31
C LEU A 311 23.31 -7.61 -3.70
N ASN A 312 22.69 -8.18 -4.74
CA ASN A 312 23.03 -9.49 -5.25
C ASN A 312 24.40 -9.52 -5.94
N ASN A 313 24.85 -8.39 -6.49
CA ASN A 313 26.00 -8.30 -7.41
C ASN A 313 27.33 -8.22 -6.67
N ILE A 314 27.65 -9.24 -5.87
CA ILE A 314 28.80 -9.23 -4.98
C ILE A 314 30.04 -9.92 -5.55
N TRP A 315 29.92 -10.82 -6.51
CA TRP A 315 31.06 -11.61 -6.99
C TRP A 315 31.76 -10.99 -8.22
N PRO A 316 33.09 -10.95 -8.31
CA PRO A 316 33.79 -10.35 -9.45
C PRO A 316 33.59 -11.13 -10.76
N SER A 317 33.37 -12.45 -10.68
CA SER A 317 33.16 -13.38 -11.79
C SER A 317 32.37 -14.59 -11.32
N THR A 318 31.93 -15.44 -12.25
CA THR A 318 31.35 -16.75 -11.95
C THR A 318 32.39 -17.74 -11.39
N ASP A 319 33.68 -17.54 -11.73
CA ASP A 319 34.78 -18.32 -11.18
C ASP A 319 35.14 -17.85 -9.76
N LEU A 320 34.99 -18.74 -8.77
CA LEU A 320 35.41 -18.50 -7.38
C LEU A 320 36.90 -18.85 -7.23
N GLU A 321 37.69 -17.97 -6.60
CA GLU A 321 39.11 -18.20 -6.37
C GLU A 321 39.40 -19.08 -5.16
N MET A 322 40.53 -19.78 -5.19
CA MET A 322 40.94 -20.71 -4.14
C MET A 322 42.19 -20.34 -3.37
N GLY A 323 42.10 -20.57 -2.06
CA GLY A 323 43.23 -20.60 -1.14
C GLY A 323 44.11 -21.84 -1.31
N GLU A 324 45.30 -21.79 -0.71
CA GLU A 324 46.33 -22.82 -0.84
C GLU A 324 45.93 -24.19 -0.27
N ASN A 325 44.94 -24.26 0.63
CA ASN A 325 44.42 -25.50 1.21
C ASN A 325 43.10 -25.96 0.57
N GLY A 326 42.71 -25.36 -0.55
CA GLY A 326 41.46 -25.70 -1.22
C GLY A 326 40.20 -25.20 -0.48
N GLN A 327 40.31 -24.08 0.24
CA GLN A 327 39.19 -23.29 0.75
C GLN A 327 38.87 -22.08 -0.17
N PRO A 328 37.61 -21.66 -0.31
CA PRO A 328 37.26 -20.49 -1.12
C PRO A 328 37.96 -19.25 -0.58
N LYS A 329 38.43 -18.37 -1.46
CA LYS A 329 38.94 -17.06 -1.07
C LYS A 329 37.81 -16.03 -1.19
N LEU A 330 37.45 -15.40 -0.08
CA LEU A 330 36.45 -14.33 -0.04
C LEU A 330 36.96 -13.11 -0.80
N LYS A 331 36.55 -12.98 -2.06
CA LYS A 331 36.82 -11.82 -2.93
C LYS A 331 35.52 -11.12 -3.36
N GLN A 332 34.50 -11.15 -2.51
CA GLN A 332 33.25 -10.48 -2.78
C GLN A 332 33.34 -8.97 -2.52
N LYS A 333 32.42 -8.22 -3.13
CA LYS A 333 32.18 -6.80 -2.84
C LYS A 333 31.58 -6.71 -1.44
N GLU A 334 32.40 -6.26 -0.50
CA GLU A 334 31.93 -5.78 0.79
C GLU A 334 31.40 -4.36 0.63
N TRP A 335 30.16 -4.16 1.07
CA TRP A 335 29.53 -2.84 1.13
C TRP A 335 30.02 -2.11 2.37
N ASN A 336 30.59 -0.92 2.19
CA ASN A 336 31.05 -0.14 3.34
C ASN A 336 29.85 0.47 4.11
N ALA A 337 30.11 1.04 5.29
CA ALA A 337 29.05 1.59 6.14
C ALA A 337 28.21 2.70 5.45
N GLU A 338 28.82 3.54 4.61
CA GLU A 338 28.11 4.59 3.88
C GLU A 338 27.20 4.01 2.78
N GLU A 339 27.70 3.03 2.02
CA GLU A 339 26.92 2.30 1.00
C GLU A 339 25.74 1.56 1.64
N ARG A 340 25.98 0.87 2.76
CA ARG A 340 24.93 0.16 3.52
C ARG A 340 23.87 1.12 4.05
N ALA A 341 24.26 2.27 4.61
CA ALA A 341 23.33 3.29 5.04
C ALA A 341 22.52 3.89 3.87
N ALA A 342 23.11 4.00 2.68
CA ALA A 342 22.40 4.45 1.48
C ALA A 342 21.33 3.44 1.02
N PHE A 343 21.58 2.13 1.14
CA PHE A 343 20.56 1.10 0.90
C PHE A 343 19.41 1.18 1.89
N VAL A 344 19.72 1.29 3.20
CA VAL A 344 18.70 1.47 4.25
C VAL A 344 17.82 2.67 3.93
N LYS A 345 18.42 3.82 3.60
CA LYS A 345 17.68 5.03 3.23
C LYS A 345 16.75 4.81 2.02
N ARG A 346 17.21 4.08 0.99
CA ARG A 346 16.38 3.77 -0.19
C ARG A 346 15.20 2.86 0.18
N ILE A 347 15.41 1.89 1.07
CA ILE A 347 14.34 1.03 1.58
C ILE A 347 13.32 1.87 2.36
N ASP A 348 13.76 2.75 3.25
CA ASP A 348 12.88 3.64 4.02
C ASP A 348 12.09 4.60 3.12
N GLU A 349 12.76 5.19 2.12
CA GLU A 349 12.10 6.04 1.13
C GLU A 349 11.05 5.25 0.34
N ALA A 350 11.32 4.01 -0.06
CA ALA A 350 10.36 3.14 -0.74
C ALA A 350 9.16 2.83 0.15
N GLN A 351 9.38 2.49 1.41
CA GLN A 351 8.31 2.19 2.38
C GLN A 351 7.44 3.41 2.66
N SER A 352 8.02 4.60 2.75
CA SER A 352 7.27 5.84 3.01
C SER A 352 6.28 6.22 1.90
N LYS A 353 6.44 5.66 0.70
CA LYS A 353 5.54 5.87 -0.44
C LYS A 353 4.35 4.92 -0.46
N LEU A 354 4.32 3.90 0.41
CA LEU A 354 3.19 3.00 0.53
C LEU A 354 1.95 3.79 0.98
N GLU A 355 0.83 3.57 0.29
CA GLU A 355 -0.46 4.17 0.63
C GLU A 355 -1.38 3.11 1.19
N LEU A 356 -1.89 3.33 2.40
CA LEU A 356 -2.85 2.44 3.03
C LEU A 356 -4.19 2.48 2.28
N ILE A 357 -4.85 1.33 2.17
CA ILE A 357 -6.25 1.25 1.77
C ILE A 357 -7.07 2.00 2.83
N GLY A 358 -7.96 2.88 2.37
CA GLY A 358 -8.67 3.83 3.23
C GLY A 358 -9.79 3.21 4.05
N ASP A 359 -9.90 3.58 5.33
CA ASP A 359 -11.08 3.24 6.14
C ASP A 359 -12.31 4.03 5.66
N LYS A 360 -13.28 3.32 5.10
CA LYS A 360 -14.51 3.87 4.52
C LYS A 360 -15.64 4.07 5.53
N THR A 361 -15.42 3.83 6.82
CA THR A 361 -16.48 3.92 7.84
C THR A 361 -17.17 5.29 7.84
N ASN A 362 -16.40 6.38 7.83
CA ASN A 362 -16.95 7.74 7.78
C ASN A 362 -17.64 8.04 6.44
N LEU A 363 -17.02 7.67 5.31
CA LEU A 363 -17.58 7.88 3.98
C LEU A 363 -18.93 7.16 3.81
N ASN A 364 -19.04 5.92 4.29
CA ASN A 364 -20.29 5.15 4.28
C ASN A 364 -21.40 5.83 5.08
N ALA A 365 -21.08 6.40 6.25
CA ALA A 365 -22.05 7.13 7.06
C ALA A 365 -22.55 8.41 6.36
N LEU A 366 -21.64 9.17 5.74
CA LEU A 366 -22.00 10.38 4.97
C LEU A 366 -22.84 10.04 3.75
N ILE A 367 -22.53 8.95 3.03
CA ILE A 367 -23.33 8.47 1.90
C ILE A 367 -24.74 8.10 2.36
N ALA A 368 -24.89 7.41 3.49
CA ALA A 368 -26.21 7.07 4.03
C ALA A 368 -27.02 8.32 4.43
N GLU A 369 -26.36 9.33 5.03
CA GLU A 369 -27.00 10.61 5.33
C GLU A 369 -27.43 11.34 4.04
N ALA A 370 -26.54 11.38 3.06
CA ALA A 370 -26.77 11.99 1.76
C ALA A 370 -27.96 11.34 1.04
N GLU A 371 -28.06 10.01 1.04
CA GLU A 371 -29.17 9.26 0.43
C GLU A 371 -30.51 9.45 1.14
N ALA A 372 -30.51 9.85 2.42
CA ALA A 372 -31.74 10.14 3.15
C ALA A 372 -32.38 11.46 2.73
N LYS A 373 -31.60 12.41 2.19
CA LYS A 373 -32.08 13.72 1.73
C LYS A 373 -33.04 13.57 0.54
N LYS A 374 -33.97 14.52 0.39
CA LYS A 374 -35.05 14.46 -0.61
C LYS A 374 -34.90 15.57 -1.64
N GLU A 375 -34.72 15.18 -2.91
CA GLU A 375 -34.59 16.10 -4.04
C GLU A 375 -35.64 17.21 -4.08
N THR A 376 -36.89 16.85 -3.78
CA THR A 376 -38.02 17.80 -3.81
C THR A 376 -37.93 18.91 -2.76
N ALA A 377 -37.11 18.75 -1.71
CA ALA A 377 -36.89 19.76 -0.67
C ALA A 377 -35.87 20.83 -1.09
N TYR A 378 -35.04 20.57 -2.11
CA TYR A 378 -33.92 21.42 -2.49
C TYR A 378 -34.06 21.98 -3.90
N THR A 379 -33.43 23.12 -4.16
CA THR A 379 -33.46 23.74 -5.48
C THR A 379 -32.78 22.84 -6.51
N PRO A 380 -33.26 22.78 -7.77
CA PRO A 380 -32.67 21.91 -8.79
C PRO A 380 -31.17 22.13 -8.99
N SER A 381 -30.71 23.38 -8.96
CA SER A 381 -29.29 23.69 -9.17
C SER A 381 -28.40 23.16 -8.04
N SER A 382 -28.78 23.37 -6.78
CA SER A 382 -28.01 22.87 -5.63
C SER A 382 -28.06 21.34 -5.51
N TRP A 383 -29.21 20.74 -5.81
CA TRP A 383 -29.35 19.29 -5.81
C TRP A 383 -28.50 18.62 -6.90
N SER A 384 -28.46 19.18 -8.11
CA SER A 384 -27.67 18.62 -9.20
C SER A 384 -26.17 18.58 -8.87
N ALA A 385 -25.64 19.63 -8.23
CA ALA A 385 -24.26 19.66 -7.79
C ALA A 385 -23.98 18.62 -6.69
N PHE A 386 -24.87 18.52 -5.71
CA PHE A 386 -24.79 17.51 -4.65
C PHE A 386 -24.87 16.07 -5.18
N ALA A 387 -25.79 15.79 -6.11
CA ALA A 387 -25.99 14.45 -6.66
C ALA A 387 -24.74 13.95 -7.43
N ALA A 388 -24.03 14.83 -8.13
CA ALA A 388 -22.77 14.49 -8.80
C ALA A 388 -21.70 14.08 -7.78
N VAL A 389 -21.53 14.85 -6.70
CA VAL A 389 -20.55 14.53 -5.65
C VAL A 389 -20.92 13.25 -4.90
N LEU A 390 -22.21 13.00 -4.66
CA LEU A 390 -22.68 11.73 -4.09
C LEU A 390 -22.34 10.54 -4.99
N GLN A 391 -22.43 10.70 -6.32
CA GLN A 391 -22.03 9.65 -7.25
C GLN A 391 -20.52 9.39 -7.20
N ASP A 392 -19.70 10.44 -7.16
CA ASP A 392 -18.25 10.32 -7.05
C ASP A 392 -17.84 9.66 -5.71
N ALA A 393 -18.48 10.05 -4.61
CA ALA A 393 -18.29 9.44 -3.30
C ALA A 393 -18.65 7.93 -3.31
N LYS A 394 -19.73 7.55 -4.00
CA LYS A 394 -20.11 6.14 -4.18
C LYS A 394 -19.11 5.36 -5.03
N ALA A 395 -18.50 5.98 -6.03
CA ALA A 395 -17.46 5.33 -6.82
C ALA A 395 -16.25 4.97 -5.94
N VAL A 396 -15.77 5.91 -5.13
CA VAL A 396 -14.69 5.68 -4.15
C VAL A 396 -15.09 4.63 -3.09
N GLN A 397 -16.35 4.66 -2.65
CA GLN A 397 -16.88 3.68 -1.72
C GLN A 397 -16.87 2.25 -2.30
N SER A 398 -17.17 2.09 -3.58
CA SER A 398 -17.20 0.79 -4.26
C SER A 398 -15.82 0.23 -4.65
N ASP A 399 -14.80 1.08 -4.70
CA ASP A 399 -13.44 0.69 -5.07
C ASP A 399 -12.67 0.09 -3.88
N GLU A 400 -12.62 -1.24 -3.76
CA GLU A 400 -12.00 -1.97 -2.63
C GLU A 400 -10.55 -1.52 -2.34
N ASP A 401 -9.83 -1.03 -3.35
CA ASP A 401 -8.44 -0.62 -3.28
C ASP A 401 -8.24 0.90 -3.08
N ALA A 402 -9.32 1.65 -2.89
CA ALA A 402 -9.26 3.10 -2.72
C ALA A 402 -8.35 3.52 -1.54
N GLY A 403 -7.32 4.30 -1.84
CA GLY A 403 -6.38 4.81 -0.86
C GLY A 403 -7.02 5.78 0.16
N GLN A 404 -6.41 5.88 1.34
CA GLN A 404 -6.91 6.72 2.44
C GLN A 404 -7.12 8.19 2.04
N ASN A 405 -6.26 8.74 1.18
CA ASN A 405 -6.42 10.12 0.71
C ASN A 405 -7.68 10.29 -0.14
N ALA A 406 -7.93 9.37 -1.07
CA ALA A 406 -9.12 9.39 -1.92
C ALA A 406 -10.41 9.28 -1.07
N VAL A 407 -10.41 8.38 -0.08
CA VAL A 407 -11.53 8.21 0.86
C VAL A 407 -11.78 9.49 1.66
N ASN A 408 -10.73 10.12 2.20
CA ASN A 408 -10.83 11.35 2.96
C ASN A 408 -11.35 12.52 2.10
N SER A 409 -10.80 12.69 0.89
CA SER A 409 -11.23 13.73 -0.03
C SER A 409 -12.68 13.54 -0.48
N ALA A 410 -13.11 12.31 -0.73
CA ALA A 410 -14.51 12.01 -1.06
C ALA A 410 -15.46 12.35 0.10
N ALA A 411 -15.07 12.04 1.33
CA ALA A 411 -15.85 12.36 2.53
C ALA A 411 -15.96 13.88 2.75
N GLU A 412 -14.86 14.62 2.60
CA GLU A 412 -14.84 16.08 2.71
C GLU A 412 -15.70 16.72 1.59
N ALA A 413 -15.53 16.28 0.35
CA ALA A 413 -16.31 16.77 -0.78
C ALA A 413 -17.81 16.54 -0.58
N LEU A 414 -18.21 15.34 -0.14
CA LEU A 414 -19.61 15.02 0.12
C LEU A 414 -20.19 15.86 1.26
N THR A 415 -19.42 16.07 2.33
CA THR A 415 -19.82 16.95 3.44
C THR A 415 -20.09 18.37 2.95
N ASN A 416 -19.13 18.96 2.23
CA ASN A 416 -19.27 20.31 1.67
C ASN A 416 -20.47 20.40 0.70
N ALA A 417 -20.70 19.37 -0.11
CA ALA A 417 -21.84 19.32 -1.03
C ALA A 417 -23.19 19.23 -0.29
N MET A 418 -23.24 18.51 0.83
CA MET A 418 -24.43 18.48 1.70
C MET A 418 -24.70 19.84 2.36
N GLU A 419 -23.66 20.55 2.78
CA GLU A 419 -23.77 21.90 3.36
C GLU A 419 -24.16 22.96 2.32
N ALA A 420 -23.80 22.76 1.05
CA ALA A 420 -24.13 23.65 -0.06
C ALA A 420 -25.57 23.48 -0.60
N LEU A 421 -26.34 22.52 -0.09
CA LEU A 421 -27.73 22.32 -0.48
C LEU A 421 -28.61 23.51 -0.08
N VAL A 422 -29.42 24.00 -1.02
CA VAL A 422 -30.33 25.13 -0.82
C VAL A 422 -31.77 24.63 -0.80
N LEU A 423 -32.52 24.93 0.27
CA LEU A 423 -33.93 24.56 0.36
C LEU A 423 -34.77 25.34 -0.67
N ARG A 424 -35.78 24.69 -1.25
CA ARG A 424 -36.78 25.41 -2.07
C ARG A 424 -37.57 26.37 -1.20
N ALA A 425 -37.78 27.58 -1.71
CA ALA A 425 -38.62 28.55 -1.05
C ALA A 425 -40.12 28.18 -1.20
N ASP A 426 -40.90 28.45 -0.16
CA ASP A 426 -42.35 28.23 -0.18
C ASP A 426 -43.05 29.35 -0.97
N THR A 427 -43.66 28.98 -2.09
CA THR A 427 -44.35 29.91 -2.99
C THR A 427 -45.84 30.09 -2.66
N SER A 428 -46.38 29.33 -1.70
CA SER A 428 -47.83 29.24 -1.46
C SER A 428 -48.47 30.59 -1.12
N GLU A 429 -47.82 31.39 -0.27
CA GLU A 429 -48.33 32.72 0.11
C GLU A 429 -48.30 33.72 -1.06
N LEU A 430 -47.22 33.75 -1.84
CA LEU A 430 -47.13 34.63 -3.01
C LEU A 430 -48.13 34.20 -4.08
N ALA A 431 -48.28 32.90 -4.31
CA ALA A 431 -49.26 32.36 -5.25
C ALA A 431 -50.70 32.73 -4.87
N ALA A 432 -51.04 32.66 -3.58
CA ALA A 432 -52.35 33.10 -3.08
C ALA A 432 -52.58 34.61 -3.27
N LEU A 433 -51.54 35.43 -3.09
CA LEU A 433 -51.62 36.88 -3.29
C LEU A 433 -51.76 37.24 -4.78
N VAL A 434 -51.02 36.55 -5.65
CA VAL A 434 -51.16 36.67 -7.11
C VAL A 434 -52.60 36.34 -7.53
N GLN A 435 -53.16 35.24 -7.03
CA GLN A 435 -54.53 34.85 -7.37
C GLN A 435 -55.56 35.92 -6.95
N GLN A 436 -55.37 36.57 -5.81
CA GLN A 436 -56.22 37.68 -5.36
C GLN A 436 -56.07 38.91 -6.26
N ALA A 437 -54.82 39.29 -6.56
CA ALA A 437 -54.52 40.44 -7.41
C ALA A 437 -55.05 40.29 -8.83
N GLU A 438 -55.06 39.07 -9.38
CA GLU A 438 -55.61 38.76 -10.70
C GLU A 438 -57.14 38.92 -10.80
N GLN A 439 -57.86 38.92 -9.68
CA GLN A 439 -59.31 39.18 -9.69
C GLN A 439 -59.65 40.66 -9.81
N ILE A 440 -58.66 41.55 -9.73
CA ILE A 440 -58.88 43.00 -9.81
C ILE A 440 -58.96 43.39 -11.29
N GLU A 441 -60.16 43.79 -11.70
CA GLU A 441 -60.40 44.39 -13.01
C GLU A 441 -60.07 45.89 -13.00
N LYS A 442 -59.73 46.45 -14.17
CA LYS A 442 -59.30 47.85 -14.29
C LYS A 442 -60.32 48.86 -13.76
N GLY A 443 -61.61 48.66 -14.02
CA GLY A 443 -62.69 49.51 -13.50
C GLY A 443 -62.42 51.02 -13.65
N ASP A 444 -62.61 51.74 -12.55
CA ASP A 444 -62.37 53.19 -12.42
C ASP A 444 -60.93 53.52 -11.94
N TYR A 445 -60.04 52.53 -11.82
CA TYR A 445 -58.66 52.77 -11.38
C TYR A 445 -57.84 53.52 -12.45
N THR A 446 -56.87 54.32 -12.01
CA THR A 446 -55.96 55.05 -12.91
C THR A 446 -55.09 54.09 -13.73
N GLU A 447 -54.74 54.50 -14.95
CA GLU A 447 -53.86 53.69 -15.83
C GLU A 447 -52.54 53.33 -15.15
N ALA A 448 -51.92 54.30 -14.49
CA ALA A 448 -50.61 54.12 -13.84
C ALA A 448 -50.66 53.13 -12.68
N SER A 449 -51.65 53.23 -11.78
CA SER A 449 -51.77 52.32 -10.63
C SER A 449 -52.11 50.89 -11.07
N PHE A 450 -52.98 50.76 -12.09
CA PHE A 450 -53.32 49.45 -12.65
C PHE A 450 -52.14 48.81 -13.41
N GLN A 451 -51.37 49.59 -14.16
CA GLN A 451 -50.17 49.09 -14.85
C GLN A 451 -49.10 48.61 -13.84
N ALA A 452 -48.90 49.35 -12.74
CA ALA A 452 -47.99 48.95 -11.68
C ALA A 452 -48.41 47.61 -11.03
N LEU A 453 -49.72 47.41 -10.82
CA LEU A 453 -50.26 46.12 -10.35
C LEU A 453 -49.93 44.99 -11.34
N GLN A 454 -50.17 45.18 -12.64
CA GLN A 454 -49.90 44.16 -13.66
C GLN A 454 -48.42 43.80 -13.76
N GLN A 455 -47.53 44.78 -13.62
CA GLN A 455 -46.08 44.55 -13.56
C GLN A 455 -45.70 43.73 -12.32
N ALA A 456 -46.25 44.08 -11.16
CA ALA A 456 -46.00 43.34 -9.91
C ALA A 456 -46.54 41.89 -9.97
N ILE A 457 -47.71 41.68 -10.57
CA ILE A 457 -48.27 40.33 -10.83
C ILE A 457 -47.32 39.53 -11.73
N THR A 458 -46.81 40.14 -12.80
CA THR A 458 -45.89 39.48 -13.74
C THR A 458 -44.60 39.06 -13.05
N ALA A 459 -43.95 39.97 -12.32
CA ALA A 459 -42.74 39.68 -11.56
C ALA A 459 -42.97 38.58 -10.49
N ALA A 460 -44.10 38.63 -9.79
CA ALA A 460 -44.45 37.60 -8.81
C ALA A 460 -44.66 36.21 -9.45
N LYS A 461 -45.28 36.15 -10.63
CA LYS A 461 -45.44 34.90 -11.40
C LYS A 461 -44.11 34.34 -11.89
N GLU A 462 -43.22 35.20 -12.38
CA GLU A 462 -41.87 34.81 -12.80
C GLU A 462 -41.09 34.22 -11.62
N ALA A 463 -41.16 34.86 -10.44
CA ALA A 463 -40.55 34.34 -9.22
C ALA A 463 -41.14 33.00 -8.76
N ILE A 464 -42.46 32.79 -8.86
CA ILE A 464 -43.09 31.49 -8.53
C ILE A 464 -42.67 30.39 -9.52
N ALA A 465 -42.47 30.73 -10.79
CA ALA A 465 -42.10 29.78 -11.83
C ALA A 465 -40.61 29.39 -11.80
N ASP A 466 -39.76 30.21 -11.18
CA ASP A 466 -38.35 29.92 -11.00
C ASP A 466 -38.14 28.88 -9.89
N ALA A 467 -37.66 27.70 -10.27
CA ALA A 467 -37.43 26.59 -9.35
C ALA A 467 -36.22 26.81 -8.41
N ASP A 468 -35.36 27.79 -8.70
CA ASP A 468 -34.21 28.20 -7.89
C ASP A 468 -34.46 29.54 -7.16
N VAL A 469 -35.69 30.04 -7.14
CA VAL A 469 -36.03 31.31 -6.48
C VAL A 469 -35.64 31.30 -5.00
N SER A 470 -34.95 32.36 -4.57
CA SER A 470 -34.57 32.53 -3.17
C SER A 470 -35.74 33.01 -2.31
N SER A 471 -35.74 32.71 -1.01
CA SER A 471 -36.74 33.24 -0.07
C SER A 471 -36.73 34.78 0.01
N GLU A 472 -35.57 35.42 -0.21
CA GLU A 472 -35.45 36.88 -0.25
C GLU A 472 -36.14 37.44 -1.50
N THR A 473 -35.89 36.88 -2.67
CA THR A 473 -36.56 37.26 -3.92
C THR A 473 -38.06 37.09 -3.81
N LEU A 474 -38.53 35.97 -3.25
CA LEU A 474 -39.96 35.73 -2.98
C LEU A 474 -40.56 36.79 -2.05
N ALA A 475 -39.86 37.13 -0.97
CA ALA A 475 -40.30 38.16 -0.03
C ALA A 475 -40.38 39.55 -0.69
N VAL A 476 -39.40 39.89 -1.54
CA VAL A 476 -39.40 41.15 -2.31
C VAL A 476 -40.58 41.19 -3.28
N CYS A 477 -40.80 40.13 -4.06
CA CYS A 477 -41.94 40.06 -4.98
C CYS A 477 -43.29 40.14 -4.25
N LYS A 478 -43.41 39.49 -3.09
CA LYS A 478 -44.60 39.59 -2.24
C LYS A 478 -44.83 41.02 -1.76
N GLN A 479 -43.78 41.70 -1.28
CA GLN A 479 -43.88 43.09 -0.84
C GLN A 479 -44.24 44.02 -1.99
N GLN A 480 -43.63 43.86 -3.17
CA GLN A 480 -43.94 44.65 -4.36
C GLN A 480 -45.40 44.47 -4.79
N LEU A 481 -45.90 43.24 -4.79
CA LEU A 481 -47.29 42.96 -5.12
C LEU A 481 -48.25 43.55 -4.07
N GLN A 482 -47.92 43.45 -2.78
CA GLN A 482 -48.71 44.06 -1.71
C GLN A 482 -48.74 45.59 -1.84
N THR A 483 -47.59 46.23 -2.07
CA THR A 483 -47.52 47.69 -2.27
C THR A 483 -48.34 48.12 -3.49
N ALA A 484 -48.29 47.36 -4.59
CA ALA A 484 -49.08 47.68 -5.79
C ALA A 484 -50.59 47.54 -5.54
N LEU A 485 -51.01 46.55 -4.74
CA LEU A 485 -52.40 46.42 -4.29
C LEU A 485 -52.83 47.60 -3.42
N ASP A 486 -52.00 47.99 -2.45
CA ASP A 486 -52.29 49.09 -1.52
C ASP A 486 -52.30 50.47 -2.21
N SER A 487 -51.64 50.59 -3.36
CA SER A 487 -51.49 51.85 -4.13
C SER A 487 -52.52 52.03 -5.25
N LEU A 488 -53.50 51.13 -5.38
CA LEU A 488 -54.59 51.28 -6.34
C LEU A 488 -55.46 52.50 -6.00
N THR A 489 -55.68 53.39 -6.97
CA THR A 489 -56.48 54.61 -6.78
C THR A 489 -57.43 54.88 -7.96
N THR A 490 -58.65 55.31 -7.63
CA THR A 490 -59.66 55.79 -8.60
C THR A 490 -59.61 57.30 -8.77
N ASP A 491 -58.99 58.00 -7.83
CA ASP A 491 -58.77 59.42 -7.95
C ASP A 491 -57.57 59.62 -8.86
N SER A 492 -57.77 60.34 -9.97
CA SER A 492 -56.70 60.91 -10.77
C SER A 492 -56.04 62.06 -10.01
N GLU A 493 -55.67 61.86 -8.76
CA GLU A 493 -54.64 62.67 -8.14
C GLU A 493 -53.30 62.06 -8.59
N GLU A 494 -52.96 62.29 -9.86
CA GLU A 494 -51.61 62.79 -10.06
C GLU A 494 -51.50 63.98 -9.10
N PRO A 495 -50.46 64.11 -8.26
CA PRO A 495 -50.32 65.33 -7.50
C PRO A 495 -50.41 66.47 -8.50
N GLU A 496 -51.49 67.25 -8.46
CA GLU A 496 -51.58 68.46 -9.27
C GLU A 496 -50.42 69.29 -8.77
N LEU A 497 -49.37 69.32 -9.57
CA LEU A 497 -48.18 70.09 -9.32
C LEU A 497 -48.62 71.56 -9.33
N ASP A 498 -48.92 72.09 -8.15
CA ASP A 498 -49.23 73.50 -8.00
C ASP A 498 -47.96 74.27 -8.39
N ARG A 499 -48.09 75.04 -9.48
CA ARG A 499 -47.00 75.85 -10.03
C ARG A 499 -46.43 76.87 -9.03
N TYR A 500 -47.05 77.05 -7.87
CA TYR A 500 -46.57 77.93 -6.80
C TYR A 500 -45.88 77.19 -5.65
N THR A 501 -46.01 75.86 -5.57
CA THR A 501 -45.47 75.03 -4.48
C THR A 501 -44.67 73.82 -4.98
N LEU A 502 -44.09 73.90 -6.18
CA LEU A 502 -43.21 72.84 -6.69
C LEU A 502 -42.00 72.66 -5.76
N GLU A 503 -41.68 71.41 -5.44
CA GLU A 503 -40.41 71.04 -4.81
C GLU A 503 -39.24 71.17 -5.82
N ASP A 504 -38.01 71.18 -5.32
CA ASP A 504 -36.83 71.24 -6.18
C ASP A 504 -36.74 69.99 -7.07
N GLY A 505 -36.59 70.19 -8.37
CA GLY A 505 -36.68 69.10 -9.34
C GLY A 505 -36.76 69.56 -10.80
N VAL A 506 -36.91 68.58 -11.69
CA VAL A 506 -37.03 68.81 -13.14
C VAL A 506 -38.37 68.27 -13.62
N TYR A 507 -39.16 69.16 -14.22
CA TYR A 507 -40.52 68.94 -14.70
C TYR A 507 -40.62 69.17 -16.21
N SER A 508 -41.64 68.61 -16.83
CA SER A 508 -41.98 68.86 -18.24
C SER A 508 -43.31 69.60 -18.31
N VAL A 509 -43.35 70.76 -18.98
CA VAL A 509 -44.54 71.60 -19.11
C VAL A 509 -44.83 71.93 -20.55
N TYR A 510 -46.11 72.01 -20.92
CA TYR A 510 -46.50 72.46 -22.25
C TYR A 510 -46.52 73.99 -22.31
N GLY A 511 -45.93 74.60 -23.33
CA GLY A 511 -45.95 76.05 -23.50
C GLY A 511 -46.13 76.51 -24.95
N GLU A 512 -46.83 77.63 -25.09
CA GLU A 512 -47.05 78.32 -26.36
C GLU A 512 -46.52 79.76 -26.28
N MET A 513 -45.95 80.27 -27.37
CA MET A 513 -45.62 81.69 -27.46
C MET A 513 -46.81 82.46 -28.02
N ILE A 514 -47.34 83.38 -27.23
CA ILE A 514 -48.47 84.24 -27.60
C ILE A 514 -48.02 85.69 -27.80
N LYS A 515 -48.73 86.43 -28.65
CA LYS A 515 -48.50 87.86 -28.84
C LYS A 515 -48.85 88.64 -27.57
N THR A 516 -48.47 89.92 -27.52
CA THR A 516 -48.77 90.82 -26.39
C THR A 516 -50.28 91.00 -26.12
N ASN A 517 -51.14 90.69 -27.09
CA ASN A 517 -52.59 90.65 -26.92
C ASN A 517 -53.10 89.44 -26.10
N ARG A 518 -52.22 88.48 -25.80
CA ARG A 518 -52.47 87.25 -25.02
C ARG A 518 -53.57 86.33 -25.59
N GLN A 519 -53.94 86.52 -26.85
CA GLN A 519 -55.01 85.75 -27.50
C GLN A 519 -54.52 85.04 -28.76
N GLU A 520 -53.62 85.66 -29.52
CA GLU A 520 -53.10 85.08 -30.75
C GLU A 520 -51.72 84.46 -30.53
N LYS A 521 -51.46 83.33 -31.19
CA LYS A 521 -50.12 82.73 -31.25
C LYS A 521 -49.13 83.69 -31.93
N SER A 522 -47.93 83.77 -31.37
CA SER A 522 -46.79 84.49 -31.95
C SER A 522 -46.34 83.79 -33.23
N MET A 523 -45.79 84.52 -34.19
CA MET A 523 -45.19 83.89 -35.39
C MET A 523 -43.97 83.03 -35.03
N SER A 524 -43.41 83.21 -33.84
CA SER A 524 -42.33 82.39 -33.32
C SER A 524 -42.82 81.18 -32.53
N ASN A 525 -44.14 80.98 -32.37
CA ASN A 525 -44.69 79.83 -31.65
C ASN A 525 -44.25 78.51 -32.27
N ASP A 526 -44.20 78.45 -33.60
CA ASP A 526 -43.81 77.25 -34.32
C ASP A 526 -42.30 77.03 -34.33
N ALA A 527 -41.52 77.91 -33.68
CA ALA A 527 -40.06 77.82 -33.56
C ALA A 527 -39.61 77.15 -32.27
N ILE A 528 -40.52 76.87 -31.34
CA ILE A 528 -40.21 76.26 -30.05
C ILE A 528 -40.67 74.81 -30.01
N ASN A 529 -39.92 73.98 -29.28
CA ASN A 529 -40.49 72.72 -28.81
C ASN A 529 -41.55 73.03 -27.74
N HIS A 530 -42.79 72.61 -27.99
CA HIS A 530 -43.91 72.88 -27.09
C HIS A 530 -43.82 72.13 -25.77
N THR A 531 -42.98 71.10 -25.69
CA THR A 531 -42.60 70.45 -24.44
C THR A 531 -41.36 71.13 -23.87
N ILE A 532 -41.54 71.92 -22.81
CA ILE A 532 -40.52 72.76 -22.18
C ILE A 532 -40.05 72.10 -20.89
N LYS A 533 -38.74 72.14 -20.62
CA LYS A 533 -38.18 71.69 -19.34
C LYS A 533 -38.28 72.82 -18.31
N LEU A 534 -38.97 72.56 -17.21
CA LEU A 534 -39.04 73.44 -16.04
C LEU A 534 -38.13 72.87 -14.94
N THR A 535 -37.13 73.62 -14.50
CA THR A 535 -36.30 73.27 -13.35
C THR A 535 -36.64 74.17 -12.19
N VAL A 536 -36.86 73.57 -11.02
CA VAL A 536 -37.09 74.26 -9.74
C VAL A 536 -35.89 74.01 -8.84
N GLU A 537 -35.24 75.07 -8.39
CA GLU A 537 -34.08 75.03 -7.48
C GLU A 537 -34.21 76.15 -6.45
N ASP A 538 -34.17 75.81 -5.16
CA ASP A 538 -34.39 76.71 -4.03
C ASP A 538 -35.67 77.58 -4.19
N GLY A 539 -36.75 76.99 -4.71
CA GLY A 539 -38.02 77.68 -4.98
C GLY A 539 -38.00 78.70 -6.14
N LYS A 540 -36.95 78.70 -6.98
CA LYS A 540 -36.88 79.51 -8.22
C LYS A 540 -37.14 78.65 -9.45
N TYR A 541 -37.84 79.23 -10.43
CA TYR A 541 -38.35 78.53 -11.60
C TYR A 541 -37.54 78.92 -12.84
N TYR A 542 -36.97 77.93 -13.53
CA TYR A 542 -36.14 78.11 -14.74
C TYR A 542 -36.75 77.33 -15.90
N LEU A 543 -37.10 78.02 -16.99
CA LEU A 543 -37.54 77.37 -18.22
C LEU A 543 -36.35 77.20 -19.16
N THR A 544 -36.08 75.96 -19.56
CA THR A 544 -35.14 75.62 -20.63
C THR A 544 -35.94 75.22 -21.85
N MET A 545 -35.81 76.00 -22.92
CA MET A 545 -36.56 75.84 -24.16
C MET A 545 -35.60 75.66 -25.32
N ASP A 546 -35.88 74.69 -26.17
CA ASP A 546 -35.15 74.52 -27.43
C ASP A 546 -35.87 75.27 -28.55
N PHE A 547 -35.10 76.08 -29.28
CA PHE A 547 -35.56 76.76 -30.48
C PHE A 547 -35.01 76.06 -31.71
N HIS A 548 -35.87 75.87 -32.70
CA HIS A 548 -35.45 75.47 -34.03
C HIS A 548 -35.68 76.59 -35.04
N GLY A 549 -34.84 76.61 -36.08
CA GLY A 549 -35.01 77.56 -37.18
C GLY A 549 -36.36 77.36 -37.87
N LEU A 550 -37.07 78.44 -38.10
CA LEU A 550 -38.25 78.46 -38.97
C LEU A 550 -37.76 78.51 -40.42
N ALA A 551 -37.88 77.40 -41.15
CA ALA A 551 -37.72 77.41 -42.61
C ALA A 551 -39.07 77.78 -43.21
N TYR A 552 -39.17 79.00 -43.77
CA TYR A 552 -40.28 79.42 -44.63
C TYR A 552 -39.95 79.19 -46.09
#